data_AF-A0A2E7QDN5-F1
#
_entry.id   AF-A0A2E7QDN5-F1
#
_cell.length_a   1.000
_cell.length_b   1.000
_cell.length_c   1.000
_cell.angle_alpha   90.00
_cell.angle_beta   90.00
_cell.angle_gamma   90.00
#
_symmetry.space_group_name_H-M   'P 1'
#
loop_
_entity.id
_entity.type
_entity.pdbx_description
1 polymer ?
#
loop_
_entity_poly.entity_id
_entity_poly.type
_entity_poly.pdbx_seq_one_letter_code
_entity_poly.pdbx_strand_id
1 'polypeptide(L)'
;MLSKPGKGPSNLGRRGKRAGPGHLKNKIEQALIQSGLKPVGRKFVPHVTLTRLKGVPVAKSKSYLEYHAAFVTAAVTVDHCTLYQSHLGHAAAYEPLADCALA
;
A
#
# COMPACT_ATOMS: atom_id res chain seq x y z
N MET A 1 -3.08 -40.22 38.68
CA MET A 1 -3.81 -38.93 38.58
C MET A 1 -2.87 -37.88 39.18
N LEU A 2 -2.27 -36.87 38.53
CA LEU A 2 -2.50 -36.15 37.28
C LEU A 2 -1.11 -35.83 36.65
N SER A 3 -0.94 -36.10 35.35
CA SER A 3 0.20 -35.56 34.57
C SER A 3 0.03 -34.05 34.38
N LYS A 4 1.11 -33.29 34.57
CA LYS A 4 1.16 -31.86 34.21
C LYS A 4 1.06 -31.71 32.69
N PRO A 5 0.30 -30.72 32.17
CA PRO A 5 0.19 -30.52 30.73
C PRO A 5 1.52 -29.99 30.18
N GLY A 6 2.02 -30.64 29.12
CA GLY A 6 3.19 -30.24 28.38
C GLY A 6 2.99 -28.87 27.73
N LYS A 7 4.01 -28.02 27.84
CA LYS A 7 4.07 -26.72 27.16
C LYS A 7 4.22 -26.98 25.65
N GLY A 8 3.10 -26.92 24.93
CA GLY A 8 3.07 -26.93 23.47
C GLY A 8 3.94 -25.81 22.88
N PRO A 9 4.40 -25.96 21.63
CA PRO A 9 5.39 -25.07 21.04
C PRO A 9 4.88 -23.62 21.12
N SER A 10 5.62 -22.79 21.85
CA SER A 10 5.42 -21.35 21.84
C SER A 10 5.64 -20.87 20.40
N ASN A 11 4.58 -20.41 19.74
CA ASN A 11 4.66 -19.77 18.43
C ASN A 11 5.66 -18.61 18.51
N LEU A 12 6.90 -18.88 18.09
CA LEU A 12 7.94 -17.89 17.95
C LEU A 12 7.64 -17.11 16.67
N GLY A 13 6.59 -16.29 16.72
CA GLY A 13 6.33 -15.30 15.69
C GLY A 13 7.45 -14.28 15.71
N ARG A 14 8.36 -14.34 14.75
CA ARG A 14 9.29 -13.24 14.48
C ARG A 14 8.41 -12.07 14.07
N ARG A 15 8.15 -11.13 14.98
CA ARG A 15 7.55 -9.84 14.61
C ARG A 15 8.57 -9.14 13.70
N GLY A 16 8.42 -9.34 12.39
CA GLY A 16 9.16 -8.60 11.38
C GLY A 16 9.05 -7.11 11.66
N LYS A 17 10.10 -6.34 11.32
CA LYS A 17 10.06 -4.88 11.40
C LYS A 17 8.79 -4.40 10.68
N ARG A 18 7.88 -3.71 11.39
CA ARG A 18 6.72 -3.04 10.78
C ARG A 18 7.21 -1.88 9.92
N ALA A 19 7.60 -2.18 8.69
CA ALA A 19 8.10 -1.20 7.76
C ALA A 19 6.91 -0.63 6.97
N GLY A 20 6.78 0.70 6.95
CA GLY A 20 5.68 1.36 6.26
C GLY A 20 5.82 1.33 4.72
N PRO A 21 4.81 1.82 3.99
CA PRO A 21 4.77 1.80 2.53
C PRO A 21 5.99 2.43 1.83
N GLY A 22 6.65 3.40 2.48
CA GLY A 22 7.89 4.01 1.93
C GLY A 22 9.06 3.04 1.86
N HIS A 23 9.21 2.15 2.84
CA HIS A 23 10.25 1.13 2.83
C HIS A 23 9.99 0.07 1.76
N LEU A 24 8.72 -0.36 1.63
CA LEU A 24 8.30 -1.28 0.58
C LEU A 24 8.55 -0.68 -0.80
N LYS A 25 8.16 0.58 -1.03
CA LYS A 25 8.42 1.31 -2.28
C LYS A 25 9.91 1.31 -2.62
N ASN A 26 10.78 1.58 -1.65
CA ASN A 26 12.22 1.61 -1.88
C ASN A 26 12.76 0.24 -2.28
N LYS A 27 12.34 -0.84 -1.62
CA LYS A 27 12.74 -2.21 -2.00
C LYS A 27 12.30 -2.56 -3.42
N ILE A 28 11.05 -2.25 -3.78
CA ILE A 28 10.51 -2.49 -5.12
C ILE A 28 11.30 -1.70 -6.16
N GLU A 29 11.52 -0.40 -5.94
CA GLU A 29 12.27 0.44 -6.88
C GLU A 29 13.71 -0.05 -7.07
N GLN A 30 14.40 -0.46 -6.00
CA GLN A 30 15.74 -1.02 -6.12
C GLN A 30 15.75 -2.32 -6.94
N ALA A 31 14.76 -3.19 -6.78
CA ALA A 31 14.65 -4.41 -7.59
C ALA A 31 14.36 -4.09 -9.08
N LEU A 32 13.52 -3.10 -9.34
CA LEU A 32 13.21 -2.65 -10.71
C LEU A 32 14.43 -2.01 -11.38
N ILE A 33 15.20 -1.20 -10.66
CA ILE A 33 16.45 -0.60 -11.16
C ILE A 33 17.47 -1.69 -11.53
N GLN A 34 17.64 -2.69 -10.65
CA GLN A 34 18.51 -3.84 -10.94
C GLN A 34 18.05 -4.64 -12.16
N SER A 35 16.76 -4.60 -12.47
CA SER A 35 16.17 -5.22 -13.67
C SER A 35 16.25 -4.33 -14.93
N GLY A 36 16.91 -3.17 -14.85
CA GLY A 36 17.15 -2.26 -15.98
C GLY A 36 16.14 -1.12 -16.13
N LEU A 37 15.18 -0.95 -15.22
CA LEU A 37 14.26 0.19 -15.25
C LEU A 37 14.93 1.47 -14.69
N LYS A 38 14.50 2.63 -15.18
CA LYS A 38 14.98 3.91 -14.67
C LYS A 38 14.38 4.23 -13.29
N PRO A 39 15.13 4.91 -12.39
CA PRO A 39 14.59 5.38 -11.11
C PRO A 39 13.37 6.30 -11.27
N VAL A 40 12.44 6.27 -10.32
CA VAL A 40 11.28 7.16 -10.32
C VAL A 40 11.65 8.47 -9.64
N GLY A 41 11.75 9.55 -10.43
CA GLY A 41 12.16 10.87 -9.91
C GLY A 41 11.12 11.58 -9.04
N ARG A 42 9.85 11.16 -9.08
CA ARG A 42 8.78 11.78 -8.29
C ARG A 42 8.84 11.29 -6.84
N LYS A 43 8.77 12.22 -5.89
CA LYS A 43 8.64 11.91 -4.46
C LYS A 43 7.44 10.98 -4.23
N PHE A 44 7.69 9.86 -3.55
CA PHE A 44 6.64 8.94 -3.14
C PHE A 44 5.90 9.51 -1.93
N VAL A 45 4.59 9.67 -2.08
CA VAL A 45 3.66 10.03 -1.01
C VAL A 45 2.59 8.93 -1.02
N PRO A 46 2.48 8.08 0.01
CA PRO A 46 1.46 7.04 0.04
C PRO A 46 0.07 7.67 0.14
N HIS A 47 -0.76 7.47 -0.87
CA HIS A 47 -2.13 7.99 -0.93
C HIS A 47 -3.02 7.08 -1.76
N VAL A 48 -4.33 7.16 -1.53
CA VAL A 48 -5.35 6.54 -2.37
C VAL A 48 -6.06 7.67 -3.13
N THR A 49 -6.07 7.61 -4.46
CA THR A 49 -6.81 8.59 -5.26
C THR A 49 -8.29 8.30 -5.16
N LEU A 50 -9.06 9.18 -4.51
CA LEU A 50 -10.51 9.03 -4.40
C LEU A 50 -11.26 9.54 -5.63
N THR A 51 -10.77 10.63 -6.23
CA THR A 51 -11.41 11.25 -7.39
C THR A 51 -10.40 12.05 -8.21
N ARG A 52 -10.72 12.24 -9.49
CA ARG A 52 -10.03 13.16 -10.39
C ARG A 52 -10.98 14.32 -10.69
N LEU A 53 -10.71 15.47 -10.09
CA LEU A 53 -11.55 16.65 -10.28
C LEU A 53 -11.31 17.26 -11.66
N LYS A 54 -12.38 17.50 -12.42
CA LYS A 54 -12.35 18.20 -13.71
C LYS A 54 -13.33 19.37 -13.67
N GLY A 55 -12.85 20.59 -13.94
CA GLY A 55 -13.69 21.79 -13.98
C GLY A 55 -14.24 22.26 -12.62
N VAL A 56 -13.73 21.75 -11.50
CA VAL A 56 -14.18 22.16 -10.16
C VAL A 56 -13.42 23.41 -9.71
N PRO A 57 -14.11 24.50 -9.32
CA PRO A 57 -13.45 25.68 -8.78
C PRO A 57 -12.62 25.37 -7.53
N VAL A 58 -11.42 25.94 -7.45
CA VAL A 58 -10.47 25.71 -6.34
C VAL A 58 -11.09 26.05 -4.98
N ALA A 59 -11.89 27.12 -4.89
CA ALA A 59 -12.56 27.50 -3.64
C ALA A 59 -13.51 26.40 -3.14
N LYS A 60 -14.22 25.73 -4.06
CA LYS A 60 -15.16 24.65 -3.73
C LYS A 60 -14.41 23.40 -3.24
N SER A 61 -13.32 23.02 -3.91
CA SER A 61 -12.51 21.88 -3.48
C SER A 61 -11.82 22.15 -2.14
N LYS A 62 -11.31 23.37 -1.92
CA LYS A 62 -10.73 23.78 -0.63
C LYS A 62 -11.75 23.67 0.51
N SER A 63 -12.94 24.25 0.34
CA SER A 63 -13.99 24.21 1.36
C SER A 63 -14.42 22.78 1.69
N TYR A 64 -14.51 21.91 0.68
CA TYR A 64 -14.82 20.49 0.87
C TYR A 64 -13.72 19.78 1.68
N LEU A 65 -12.45 20.00 1.34
CA LEU A 65 -11.33 19.41 2.06
C LEU A 65 -11.24 19.90 3.50
N GLU A 66 -11.51 21.18 3.76
CA GLU A 66 -11.55 21.75 5.10
C GLU A 66 -12.66 21.11 5.95
N TYR A 67 -13.86 20.98 5.38
CA TYR A 67 -15.00 20.35 6.07
C TYR A 67 -14.71 18.87 6.43
N HIS A 68 -13.97 18.16 5.57
CA HIS A 68 -13.65 16.73 5.77
C HIS A 68 -12.24 16.48 6.35
N ALA A 69 -11.54 17.49 6.84
CA ALA A 69 -10.14 17.37 7.29
C ALA A 69 -9.94 16.40 8.46
N ALA A 70 -10.97 16.18 9.28
CA ALA A 70 -10.95 15.25 10.41
C ALA A 70 -11.24 13.79 10.02
N PHE A 71 -11.43 13.49 8.74
CA PHE A 71 -11.68 12.13 8.28
C PHE A 71 -10.47 11.23 8.55
N VAL A 72 -10.70 10.18 9.35
CA VAL A 72 -9.71 9.15 9.67
C VAL A 72 -10.36 7.79 9.48
N THR A 73 -9.63 6.86 8.86
CA THR A 73 -10.05 5.47 8.71
C THR A 73 -9.37 4.58 9.75
N ALA A 74 -9.93 3.39 9.98
CA ALA A 74 -9.24 2.37 10.75
C ALA A 74 -7.91 2.00 10.07
N ALA A 75 -6.92 1.62 10.88
CA ALA A 75 -5.67 1.09 10.35
C ALA A 75 -5.94 -0.20 9.56
N VAL A 76 -5.30 -0.32 8.40
CA VAL A 76 -5.40 -1.50 7.53
C VAL A 76 -4.10 -2.28 7.59
N THR A 77 -4.20 -3.58 7.81
CA THR A 77 -3.07 -4.50 7.67
C THR A 77 -2.83 -4.78 6.18
N VAL A 78 -1.59 -4.61 5.74
CA VAL A 78 -1.16 -4.95 4.38
C VAL A 78 -0.23 -6.15 4.47
N ASP A 79 -0.64 -7.28 3.91
CA ASP A 79 0.05 -8.58 3.96
C ASP A 79 0.62 -9.01 2.60
N HIS A 80 0.17 -8.40 1.50
CA HIS A 80 0.70 -8.61 0.16
C HIS A 80 0.69 -7.32 -0.66
N CYS A 81 1.41 -7.33 -1.77
CA CYS A 81 1.25 -6.35 -2.84
C CYS A 81 1.10 -7.05 -4.19
N THR A 82 0.25 -6.51 -5.05
CA THR A 82 -0.03 -7.06 -6.38
C THR A 82 0.60 -6.18 -7.46
N LEU A 83 1.24 -6.81 -8.45
CA LEU A 83 1.63 -6.16 -9.69
C LEU A 83 0.43 -6.08 -10.62
N TYR A 84 0.11 -4.88 -11.09
CA TYR A 84 -0.99 -4.66 -12.04
C TYR A 84 -0.48 -4.18 -13.39
N GLN A 85 -1.14 -4.65 -14.46
CA GLN A 85 -1.10 -4.02 -15.77
C GLN A 85 -2.29 -3.08 -15.94
N SER A 86 -2.03 -1.86 -16.39
CA SER A 86 -3.07 -0.88 -16.69
C SER A 86 -3.34 -0.85 -18.19
N HIS A 87 -4.58 -1.11 -18.57
CA HIS A 87 -5.07 -0.97 -19.95
C HIS A 87 -5.80 0.38 -20.08
N LEU A 88 -5.22 1.30 -20.87
CA LEU A 88 -5.78 2.64 -21.07
C LEU A 88 -6.84 2.63 -22.17
N GLY A 89 -8.03 3.13 -21.86
CA GLY A 89 -9.13 3.29 -22.81
C GLY A 89 -10.09 4.39 -22.33
N HIS A 90 -11.36 4.30 -22.73
CA HIS A 90 -12.40 5.23 -22.25
C HIS A 90 -12.55 5.18 -20.71
N ALA A 91 -12.35 4.00 -20.12
CA ALA A 91 -12.10 3.80 -18.70
C ALA A 91 -10.81 3.00 -18.51
N ALA A 92 -10.12 3.20 -17.40
CA ALA A 92 -8.95 2.39 -17.06
C ALA A 92 -9.41 1.02 -16.54
N ALA A 93 -8.82 -0.05 -17.09
CA ALA A 93 -8.95 -1.40 -16.57
C ALA A 93 -7.60 -1.86 -16.00
N TYR A 94 -7.64 -2.58 -14.87
CA TYR A 94 -6.46 -3.08 -14.18
C TYR A 94 -6.51 -4.60 -14.12
N GLU A 95 -5.47 -5.24 -14.65
CA GLU A 95 -5.30 -6.69 -14.65
C GLU A 95 -4.23 -7.08 -13.62
N PRO A 96 -4.54 -7.95 -12.65
CA PRO A 96 -3.54 -8.45 -11.71
C PRO A 96 -2.63 -9.45 -12.42
N LEU A 97 -1.32 -9.26 -12.31
CA LEU A 97 -0.32 -10.13 -12.94
C LEU A 97 0.38 -11.06 -11.95
N ALA A 98 0.64 -10.60 -10.72
CA ALA A 98 1.34 -11.38 -9.71
C ALA A 98 1.12 -10.82 -8.31
N ASP A 99 1.08 -11.69 -7.31
CA ASP A 99 1.05 -11.33 -5.89
C ASP A 99 2.41 -11.60 -5.23
N CYS A 100 2.83 -10.66 -4.39
CA CYS A 100 4.05 -10.76 -3.58
C CYS A 100 3.68 -10.65 -2.10
N ALA A 101 3.92 -11.71 -1.33
CA ALA A 101 3.71 -11.70 0.11
C ALA A 101 4.71 -10.76 0.82
N LEU A 102 4.24 -10.05 1.85
CA LEU A 102 5.05 -9.19 2.70
C LEU A 102 5.34 -9.91 4.02
N ALA A 103 6.56 -10.44 4.14
CA ALA A 103 7.06 -11.16 5.32
C ALA A 103 7.68 -10.24 6.39
#